data_AF-Q8I376-F1
#
_entry.id   AF-Q8I376-F1
#
_cell.length_a   1.000
_cell.length_b   1.000
_cell.length_c   1.000
_cell.angle_alpha   90.00
_cell.angle_beta   90.00
_cell.angle_gamma   90.00
#
_symmetry.space_group_name_H-M   'P 1'
#
loop_
_entity.id
_entity.type
_entity.pdbx_description
1 polymer ?
#
loop_
_entity_poly.entity_id
_entity_poly.type
_entity_poly.pdbx_seq_one_letter_code
_entity_poly.pdbx_strand_id
1 'polypeptide(L)'
;MSPKNYSRRAVSKLLNCLSEEIEKQQPKNVIHFMVDFLCKNYGSHLRGFAHVWDVDIELEKEKKLVIEFFKSQKLTTEIAKHFINVGFDSMESLLYLNVHILDDIEKFNKVNWLPGHKIRLQQMFSNIDENVKKFYMEYEEGAKNNMDYNCIRQQANYTLPPPYEHF
;
A
#
# COMPACT_ATOMS: atom_id res chain seq x y z
N MET A 1 -5.42 -29.56 33.04
CA MET A 1 -6.39 -29.76 31.93
C MET A 1 -5.66 -30.44 30.78
N SER A 2 -6.26 -31.44 30.13
CA SER A 2 -5.62 -32.14 29.00
C SER A 2 -5.42 -31.20 27.79
N PRO A 3 -4.26 -31.26 27.09
CA PRO A 3 -3.97 -30.42 25.92
C PRO A 3 -5.06 -30.42 24.84
N LYS A 4 -5.78 -31.54 24.69
CA LYS A 4 -6.90 -31.69 23.73
C LYS A 4 -8.06 -30.72 24.01
N ASN A 5 -8.30 -30.37 25.27
CA ASN A 5 -9.41 -29.49 25.65
C ASN A 5 -9.10 -28.01 25.43
N TYR A 6 -7.82 -27.62 25.49
CA TYR A 6 -7.40 -26.25 25.21
C TYR A 6 -7.58 -25.90 23.72
N SER A 7 -7.14 -26.81 22.83
CA SER A 7 -7.27 -26.64 21.38
C SER A 7 -8.73 -26.47 20.94
N ARG A 8 -9.66 -27.30 21.43
CA ARG A 8 -11.09 -27.15 21.09
C ARG A 8 -11.66 -25.80 21.50
N ARG A 9 -11.36 -25.31 22.71
CA ARG A 9 -11.85 -24.00 23.17
C ARG A 9 -11.31 -22.86 22.31
N ALA A 10 -10.04 -22.90 21.93
CA ALA A 10 -9.44 -21.88 21.06
C ALA A 10 -10.12 -21.85 19.69
N VAL A 11 -10.36 -23.01 19.09
CA VAL A 11 -11.06 -23.13 17.80
C VAL A 11 -12.50 -22.62 17.91
N SER A 12 -13.24 -23.00 18.96
CA SER A 12 -14.61 -22.49 19.15
C SER A 12 -14.66 -20.97 19.28
N LYS A 13 -13.70 -20.35 19.98
CA LYS A 13 -13.62 -18.88 20.06
C LYS A 13 -13.37 -18.24 18.71
N LEU A 14 -12.46 -18.79 17.90
CA LEU A 14 -12.18 -18.29 16.56
C LEU A 14 -13.43 -18.38 15.67
N LEU A 15 -14.14 -19.52 15.71
CA LEU A 15 -15.35 -19.71 14.92
C LEU A 15 -16.47 -18.75 15.33
N ASN A 16 -16.69 -18.55 16.64
CA ASN A 16 -17.68 -17.59 17.12
C ASN A 16 -17.35 -16.16 16.65
N CYS A 17 -16.08 -15.75 16.76
CA CYS A 17 -15.64 -14.43 16.32
C CYS A 17 -15.83 -14.24 14.80
N LEU A 18 -15.52 -15.28 14.00
CA LEU A 18 -15.79 -15.26 12.56
C LEU A 18 -17.29 -15.15 12.25
N SER A 19 -18.14 -15.91 12.94
CA SER A 19 -19.59 -15.86 12.76
C SER A 19 -20.16 -14.47 13.06
N GLU A 20 -19.77 -13.87 14.18
CA GLU A 20 -20.19 -12.52 14.57
C GLU A 20 -19.77 -11.47 13.52
N GLU A 21 -18.54 -11.55 13.02
CA GLU A 21 -18.04 -10.61 12.01
C GLU A 21 -18.68 -10.81 10.63
N ILE A 22 -19.00 -12.05 10.24
CA ILE A 22 -19.76 -12.32 9.01
C ILE A 22 -21.18 -11.76 9.11
N GLU A 23 -21.86 -11.95 10.25
CA GLU A 23 -23.20 -11.42 10.46
C GLU A 23 -23.23 -9.89 10.42
N LYS A 24 -22.19 -9.25 10.98
CA LYS A 24 -22.06 -7.80 11.01
C LYS A 24 -21.75 -7.21 9.62
N GLN A 25 -20.84 -7.83 8.87
CA GLN A 25 -20.37 -7.25 7.60
C GLN A 25 -21.17 -7.72 6.38
N GLN A 26 -21.89 -8.84 6.48
CA GLN A 26 -22.67 -9.45 5.39
C GLN A 26 -21.86 -9.53 4.08
N PRO A 27 -20.67 -10.14 4.08
CA PRO A 27 -19.80 -10.17 2.91
C PRO A 27 -20.45 -10.97 1.78
N LYS A 28 -20.43 -10.43 0.55
CA LYS A 28 -20.91 -11.14 -0.65
C LYS A 28 -20.21 -12.47 -0.88
N ASN A 29 -18.92 -12.55 -0.53
CA ASN A 29 -18.13 -13.77 -0.59
C ASN A 29 -17.58 -14.08 0.80
N VAL A 30 -18.27 -14.98 1.51
CA VAL A 30 -17.94 -15.39 2.87
C VAL A 30 -16.56 -16.06 2.95
N ILE A 31 -16.20 -16.88 1.95
CA ILE A 31 -14.90 -17.58 1.95
C ILE A 31 -13.76 -16.57 1.84
N HIS A 32 -13.85 -15.64 0.89
CA HIS A 32 -12.85 -14.58 0.76
C HIS A 32 -12.74 -13.76 2.04
N PHE A 33 -13.87 -13.39 2.64
CA PHE A 33 -13.89 -12.67 3.91
C PHE A 33 -13.20 -13.43 5.04
N MET A 34 -13.46 -14.73 5.17
CA MET A 34 -12.81 -15.55 6.20
C MET A 34 -11.30 -15.59 6.03
N VAL A 35 -10.82 -15.77 4.79
CA VAL A 35 -9.38 -15.77 4.51
C VAL A 35 -8.77 -14.41 4.82
N ASP A 36 -9.40 -13.34 4.36
CA ASP A 36 -8.98 -11.96 4.59
C ASP A 36 -8.91 -11.62 6.10
N PHE A 37 -9.94 -12.02 6.84
CA PHE A 37 -10.00 -11.88 8.29
C PHE A 37 -8.87 -12.64 8.98
N LEU A 38 -8.57 -13.86 8.55
CA LEU A 38 -7.49 -14.66 9.10
C LEU A 38 -6.12 -14.04 8.80
N CYS A 39 -5.89 -13.58 7.57
CA CYS A 39 -4.67 -12.90 7.17
C CYS A 39 -4.44 -11.63 7.99
N LYS A 40 -5.47 -10.80 8.14
CA LYS A 40 -5.39 -9.52 8.86
C LYS A 40 -5.16 -9.66 10.37
N ASN A 41 -5.85 -10.60 11.01
CA ASN A 41 -5.84 -10.70 12.48
C ASN A 41 -4.88 -11.77 13.01
N TYR A 42 -4.50 -12.74 12.17
CA TYR A 42 -3.69 -13.90 12.57
C TYR A 42 -2.55 -14.19 11.59
N GLY A 43 -2.13 -13.23 10.77
CA GLY A 43 -1.13 -13.44 9.72
C GLY A 43 0.19 -14.04 10.20
N SER A 44 0.63 -13.73 11.43
CA SER A 44 1.83 -14.32 12.05
C SER A 44 1.74 -15.84 12.23
N HIS A 45 0.53 -16.40 12.35
CA HIS A 45 0.28 -17.83 12.47
C HIS A 45 0.21 -18.54 11.10
N LEU A 46 0.08 -17.79 10.01
CA LEU A 46 -0.13 -18.33 8.67
C LEU A 46 1.16 -18.53 7.86
N ARG A 47 2.33 -18.50 8.52
CA ARG A 47 3.64 -18.83 7.92
C ARG A 47 3.92 -18.09 6.58
N GLY A 48 3.59 -16.81 6.52
CA GLY A 48 3.81 -15.97 5.33
C GLY A 48 2.67 -15.99 4.31
N PHE A 49 1.63 -16.83 4.48
CA PHE A 49 0.48 -16.82 3.57
C PHE A 49 -0.26 -15.47 3.56
N ALA A 50 -0.30 -14.76 4.69
CA ALA A 50 -0.89 -13.42 4.73
C ALA A 50 -0.21 -12.44 3.76
N HIS A 51 1.12 -12.50 3.65
CA HIS A 51 1.85 -11.70 2.68
C HIS A 51 1.48 -12.10 1.24
N VAL A 52 1.42 -13.40 0.94
CA VAL A 52 1.00 -13.91 -0.38
C VAL A 52 -0.42 -13.46 -0.73
N TRP A 53 -1.32 -13.45 0.25
CA TRP A 53 -2.71 -13.02 0.09
C TRP A 53 -2.83 -11.53 -0.24
N ASP A 54 -1.98 -10.70 0.37
CA ASP A 54 -2.00 -9.24 0.24
C ASP A 54 -1.05 -8.69 -0.85
N VAL A 55 -0.36 -9.55 -1.62
CA VAL A 55 0.65 -9.11 -2.61
C VAL A 55 0.10 -8.07 -3.59
N ASP A 56 -1.10 -8.27 -4.13
CA ASP A 56 -1.68 -7.32 -5.08
C ASP A 56 -1.94 -5.96 -4.43
N ILE A 57 -2.32 -5.94 -3.16
CA ILE A 57 -2.55 -4.71 -2.39
C ILE A 57 -1.22 -4.01 -2.12
N GLU A 58 -0.17 -4.76 -1.79
CA GLU A 58 1.18 -4.22 -1.57
C GLU A 58 1.77 -3.66 -2.87
N LEU A 59 1.66 -4.40 -3.98
CA LEU A 59 2.08 -3.94 -5.31
C LEU A 59 1.33 -2.67 -5.75
N GLU A 60 0.04 -2.58 -5.47
CA GLU A 60 -0.73 -1.37 -5.81
C GLU A 60 -0.30 -0.17 -4.96
N LYS A 61 0.09 -0.38 -3.70
CA LYS A 61 0.68 0.69 -2.86
C LYS A 61 2.02 1.16 -3.43
N GLU A 62 2.88 0.24 -3.84
CA GLU A 62 4.17 0.55 -4.47
C GLU A 62 4.00 1.34 -5.77
N LYS A 63 3.10 0.90 -6.66
CA LYS A 63 2.76 1.62 -7.90
C LYS A 63 2.28 3.04 -7.61
N LYS A 64 1.47 3.21 -6.57
CA LYS A 64 0.99 4.53 -6.14
C LYS A 64 2.13 5.41 -5.65
N LEU A 65 3.08 4.83 -4.90
CA LEU A 65 4.28 5.53 -4.43
C LEU A 65 5.17 5.97 -5.60
N VAL A 66 5.36 5.11 -6.61
CA VAL A 66 6.03 5.46 -7.87
C VAL A 66 5.34 6.63 -8.56
N ILE A 67 4.00 6.62 -8.66
CA ILE A 67 3.26 7.75 -9.25
C ILE A 67 3.50 9.05 -8.47
N GLU A 68 3.47 9.02 -7.13
CA GLU A 68 3.72 10.20 -6.31
C GLU A 68 5.17 10.68 -6.43
N PHE A 69 6.14 9.77 -6.57
CA PHE A 69 7.52 10.13 -6.85
C PHE A 69 7.63 10.91 -8.18
N PHE A 70 7.04 10.43 -9.26
CA PHE A 70 7.04 11.15 -10.54
C PHE A 70 6.36 12.54 -10.44
N LYS A 71 5.25 12.63 -9.70
CA LYS A 71 4.58 13.92 -9.46
C LYS A 71 5.47 14.90 -8.70
N SER A 72 6.24 14.44 -7.71
CA SER A 72 7.21 15.28 -6.97
C SER A 72 8.26 15.89 -7.91
N GLN A 73 8.57 15.19 -9.01
CA GLN A 73 9.51 15.60 -10.06
C GLN A 73 8.82 16.36 -11.21
N LYS A 74 7.57 16.81 -11.01
CA LYS A 74 6.76 17.55 -12.00
C LYS A 74 6.58 16.76 -13.31
N LEU A 75 6.47 15.44 -13.20
CA LEU A 75 6.07 14.54 -14.29
C LEU A 75 4.63 14.08 -14.07
N THR A 76 3.94 13.73 -15.15
CA THR A 76 2.54 13.32 -15.09
C THR A 76 2.40 11.86 -14.68
N THR A 77 1.24 11.50 -14.16
CA THR A 77 0.86 10.09 -13.91
C THR A 77 1.01 9.23 -15.17
N GLU A 78 0.76 9.80 -16.35
CA GLU A 78 0.88 9.07 -17.62
C GLU A 78 2.34 8.68 -17.90
N ILE A 79 3.29 9.57 -17.60
CA ILE A 79 4.72 9.22 -17.71
C ILE A 79 5.07 8.12 -16.70
N ALA A 80 4.62 8.22 -15.45
CA ALA A 80 4.88 7.19 -14.43
C ALA A 80 4.37 5.80 -14.88
N LYS A 81 3.19 5.73 -15.50
CA LYS A 81 2.65 4.47 -16.04
C LYS A 81 3.57 3.81 -17.06
N HIS A 82 4.31 4.58 -17.87
CA HIS A 82 5.24 4.00 -18.83
C HIS A 82 6.34 3.17 -18.16
N PHE A 83 6.78 3.59 -16.97
CA PHE A 83 7.76 2.88 -16.15
C PHE A 83 7.14 1.65 -15.48
N ILE A 84 5.93 1.79 -14.94
CA ILE A 84 5.18 0.67 -14.37
C ILE A 84 4.94 -0.43 -15.42
N ASN A 85 4.58 -0.05 -16.65
CA ASN A 85 4.30 -1.00 -17.74
C ASN A 85 5.51 -1.85 -18.15
N VAL A 86 6.74 -1.38 -17.89
CA VAL A 86 7.98 -2.12 -18.18
C VAL A 86 8.55 -2.83 -16.94
N GLY A 87 7.83 -2.81 -15.81
CA GLY A 87 8.24 -3.49 -14.57
C GLY A 87 9.01 -2.62 -13.58
N PHE A 88 9.10 -1.30 -13.79
CA PHE A 88 9.60 -0.37 -12.78
C PHE A 88 8.46 0.12 -11.89
N ASP A 89 7.84 -0.80 -11.16
CA ASP A 89 6.59 -0.61 -10.42
C ASP A 89 6.75 -0.52 -8.90
N SER A 90 8.00 -0.45 -8.42
CA SER A 90 8.37 -0.17 -7.03
C SER A 90 9.48 0.87 -6.93
N MET A 91 9.61 1.54 -5.79
CA MET A 91 10.71 2.49 -5.57
C MET A 91 12.08 1.82 -5.65
N GLU A 92 12.19 0.56 -5.23
CA GLU A 92 13.40 -0.23 -5.35
C GLU A 92 13.79 -0.45 -6.83
N SER A 93 12.83 -0.85 -7.67
CA SER A 93 13.11 -1.08 -9.09
C SER A 93 13.63 0.18 -9.80
N LEU A 94 13.16 1.37 -9.43
CA LEU A 94 13.59 2.64 -10.01
C LEU A 94 15.05 2.98 -9.72
N LEU A 95 15.62 2.52 -8.59
CA LEU A 95 17.02 2.76 -8.24
C LEU A 95 18.00 2.10 -9.22
N TYR A 96 17.56 1.05 -9.91
CA TYR A 96 18.37 0.34 -10.90
C TYR A 96 18.30 0.96 -12.30
N LEU A 97 17.53 2.04 -12.46
CA LEU A 97 17.30 2.66 -13.75
C LEU A 97 18.47 3.58 -14.13
N ASN A 98 19.00 3.39 -15.34
CA ASN A 98 20.01 4.28 -15.91
C ASN A 98 19.42 5.12 -17.06
N VAL A 99 20.05 6.23 -17.39
CA VAL A 99 19.55 7.15 -18.42
C VAL A 99 19.46 6.50 -19.82
N HIS A 100 20.22 5.43 -20.07
CA HIS A 100 20.26 4.77 -21.38
C HIS A 100 19.01 3.95 -21.69
N ILE A 101 18.26 3.48 -20.68
CA ILE A 101 17.04 2.69 -20.92
C ILE A 101 15.82 3.57 -21.28
N LEU A 102 15.92 4.89 -21.18
CA LEU A 102 14.79 5.80 -21.42
C LEU A 102 14.22 5.65 -22.84
N ASP A 103 15.08 5.48 -23.85
CA ASP A 103 14.64 5.27 -25.23
C ASP A 103 13.94 3.92 -25.41
N ASP A 104 14.35 2.88 -24.67
CA ASP A 104 13.70 1.57 -24.67
C ASP A 104 12.32 1.62 -24.03
N ILE A 105 12.16 2.37 -22.93
CA ILE A 105 10.87 2.57 -22.27
C ILE A 105 9.89 3.30 -23.19
N GLU A 106 10.36 4.36 -23.84
CA GLU A 106 9.57 5.14 -24.81
C GLU A 106 9.11 4.25 -25.98
N LYS A 107 10.03 3.45 -26.53
CA LYS A 107 9.74 2.51 -27.62
C LYS A 107 8.77 1.41 -27.20
N PHE A 108 8.95 0.80 -26.02
CA PHE A 108 8.07 -0.25 -25.50
C PHE A 108 6.62 0.24 -25.36
N ASN A 109 6.45 1.46 -24.84
CA ASN A 109 5.15 2.08 -24.66
C ASN A 109 4.55 2.66 -25.95
N LYS A 110 5.31 2.66 -27.07
CA LYS A 110 4.89 3.22 -28.36
C LYS A 110 4.50 4.69 -28.26
N VAL A 111 5.25 5.46 -27.47
CA VAL A 111 5.03 6.89 -27.25
C VAL A 111 6.19 7.70 -27.78
N ASN A 112 5.98 9.01 -27.98
CA ASN A 112 7.04 9.97 -28.21
C ASN A 112 6.95 11.06 -27.14
N TRP A 113 7.88 11.08 -26.20
CA TRP A 113 7.96 12.07 -25.16
C TRP A 113 8.44 13.40 -25.73
N LEU A 114 7.77 14.47 -25.32
CA LEU A 114 8.20 15.83 -25.63
C LEU A 114 9.60 16.08 -25.07
N PRO A 115 10.43 16.91 -25.74
CA PRO A 115 11.80 17.18 -25.30
C PRO A 115 11.92 17.60 -23.83
N GLY A 116 10.97 18.41 -23.33
CA GLY A 116 10.93 18.83 -21.93
C GLY A 116 10.70 17.67 -20.94
N HIS A 117 9.94 16.64 -21.33
CA HIS A 117 9.78 15.44 -20.51
C HIS A 117 11.05 14.60 -20.52
N LYS A 118 11.69 14.44 -21.69
CA LYS A 118 12.99 13.73 -21.78
C LYS A 118 14.05 14.37 -20.89
N ILE A 119 14.19 15.70 -20.94
CA ILE A 119 15.16 16.42 -20.10
C ILE A 119 14.88 16.20 -18.60
N ARG A 120 13.61 16.30 -18.16
CA ARG A 120 13.27 16.05 -16.74
C ARG A 120 13.57 14.62 -16.32
N LEU A 121 13.27 13.64 -17.16
CA LEU A 121 13.58 12.24 -16.88
C LEU A 121 15.10 12.02 -16.79
N GLN A 122 15.87 12.57 -17.71
CA GLN A 122 17.34 12.52 -17.67
C GLN A 122 17.89 13.13 -16.38
N GLN A 123 17.39 14.29 -15.97
CA GLN A 123 17.77 14.93 -14.71
C GLN A 123 17.37 14.09 -13.49
N MET A 124 16.15 13.56 -13.48
CA MET A 124 15.64 12.73 -12.40
C MET A 124 16.49 11.47 -12.19
N PHE A 125 16.84 10.78 -13.28
CA PHE A 125 17.61 9.54 -13.22
C PHE A 125 19.12 9.73 -13.20
N SER A 126 19.64 10.92 -13.54
CA SER A 126 21.07 11.21 -13.36
C SER A 126 21.53 11.20 -11.91
N ASN A 127 20.59 11.35 -10.97
CA ASN A 127 20.85 11.37 -9.54
C ASN A 127 19.69 10.72 -8.76
N ILE A 128 19.36 9.49 -9.15
CA ILE A 128 18.16 8.80 -8.65
C ILE A 128 18.22 8.59 -7.13
N ASP A 129 19.38 8.25 -6.56
CA ASP A 129 19.54 8.04 -5.12
C ASP A 129 19.19 9.27 -4.29
N GLU A 130 19.68 10.45 -4.66
CA GLU A 130 19.36 11.69 -3.94
C GLU A 130 17.90 12.09 -4.13
N ASN A 131 17.36 11.91 -5.33
CA ASN A 131 15.95 12.23 -5.61
C ASN A 131 15.00 11.33 -4.81
N VAL A 132 15.30 10.03 -4.71
CA VAL A 132 14.51 9.09 -3.90
C VAL A 132 14.62 9.42 -2.41
N LYS A 133 15.83 9.71 -1.90
CA LYS A 133 16.01 10.13 -0.49
C LYS A 133 15.22 11.39 -0.17
N LYS A 134 15.33 12.41 -1.03
CA LYS A 134 14.58 13.67 -0.87
C LYS A 134 13.07 13.42 -0.89
N PHE A 135 12.59 12.58 -1.81
CA PHE A 135 11.19 12.23 -1.87
C PHE A 135 10.69 11.60 -0.57
N TYR A 136 11.41 10.62 0.00
CA TYR A 136 10.99 10.01 1.25
C TYR A 136 10.96 11.00 2.42
N MET A 137 11.93 11.91 2.51
CA MET A 137 11.92 12.96 3.53
C MET A 137 10.66 13.84 3.42
N GLU A 138 10.35 14.33 2.22
CA GLU A 138 9.17 15.18 1.99
C GLU A 138 7.85 14.41 2.15
N TYR A 139 7.82 13.15 1.72
CA TYR A 139 6.65 12.29 1.79
C TYR A 139 6.30 11.94 3.25
N GLU A 140 7.29 11.64 4.09
CA GLU A 140 7.08 11.38 5.52
C GLU A 140 6.64 12.64 6.28
N GLU A 141 7.21 13.80 5.97
CA GLU A 141 6.75 15.08 6.55
C GLU A 141 5.30 15.40 6.16
N GLY A 142 4.95 15.21 4.88
CA GLY A 142 3.58 15.36 4.40
C GLY A 142 2.60 14.36 5.02
N ALA A 143 3.04 13.13 5.28
CA ALA A 143 2.23 12.10 5.93
C ALA A 143 1.98 12.44 7.41
N LYS A 144 2.98 12.96 8.13
CA LYS A 144 2.82 13.45 9.51
C LYS A 144 1.82 14.58 9.59
N ASN A 145 1.91 15.56 8.69
CA ASN A 145 0.97 16.68 8.63
C ASN A 145 -0.47 16.22 8.31
N ASN A 146 -0.65 15.22 7.44
CA ASN A 146 -1.96 14.63 7.15
C ASN A 146 -2.51 13.79 8.32
N MET A 147 -1.65 13.10 9.08
CA MET A 147 -2.07 12.40 10.30
C MET A 147 -2.55 13.38 11.37
N ASP A 148 -1.86 14.50 11.58
CA ASP A 148 -2.29 15.54 12.50
C ASP A 148 -3.65 16.11 12.08
N TYR A 149 -3.84 16.38 10.79
CA TYR A 149 -5.13 16.85 10.28
C TYR A 149 -6.27 15.83 10.46
N ASN A 150 -6.00 14.54 10.24
CA ASN A 150 -6.98 13.47 10.46
C ASN A 150 -7.26 13.22 11.94
N CYS A 151 -6.27 13.36 12.83
CA CYS A 151 -6.45 13.26 14.28
C CYS A 151 -7.33 14.41 14.79
N ILE A 152 -7.06 15.65 14.33
CA ILE A 152 -7.89 16.83 14.64
C ILE A 152 -9.31 16.65 14.10
N ARG A 153 -9.47 16.13 12.87
CA ARG A 153 -10.78 15.88 12.26
C ARG A 153 -11.56 14.75 12.95
N GLN A 154 -10.88 13.71 13.42
CA GLN A 154 -11.51 12.65 14.21
C GLN A 154 -11.95 13.20 15.57
N GLN A 155 -11.11 13.97 16.26
CA GLN A 155 -11.50 14.62 17.52
C GLN A 155 -12.72 15.56 17.35
N ALA A 156 -12.83 16.25 16.21
CA ALA A 156 -14.01 17.07 15.89
C ALA A 156 -15.29 16.25 15.62
N ASN A 157 -15.17 14.97 15.24
CA ASN A 157 -16.30 14.08 14.97
C ASN A 157 -16.66 13.16 16.15
N TYR A 158 -15.80 13.04 17.17
CA TYR A 158 -16.03 12.20 18.36
C TYR A 158 -16.58 12.96 19.58
N THR A 159 -17.14 14.16 19.40
CA THR A 159 -18.02 14.78 20.41
C THR A 159 -19.39 14.08 20.44
N LEU A 160 -19.39 12.77 20.65
CA LEU A 160 -20.54 11.98 21.09
C LEU A 160 -20.23 11.55 22.54
N PRO A 161 -21.19 11.69 23.47
CA PRO A 161 -20.93 11.43 24.89
C PRO A 161 -20.63 9.94 25.12
N PRO A 162 -19.87 9.59 26.17
CA PRO A 162 -19.38 8.24 26.40
C PRO A 162 -20.55 7.27 26.65
N PRO A 163 -20.46 6.00 26.19
CA PRO A 163 -21.46 5.00 26.51
C PRO A 163 -21.33 4.61 27.99
N TYR A 164 -22.45 4.73 28.68
CA TYR A 164 -22.73 4.34 30.07
C TYR A 164 -21.84 3.22 30.63
N GLU A 165 -21.12 3.53 31.70
CA GLU A 165 -20.67 2.56 32.68
C GLU A 165 -21.88 2.02 33.44
N HIS A 166 -22.15 0.72 33.35
CA HIS A 166 -22.83 -0.03 34.41
C HIS A 166 -22.30 -1.46 34.44
N PHE A 167 -21.43 -1.70 35.43
CA PHE A 167 -21.32 -2.97 36.15
C PHE A 167 -22.35 -2.98 37.28
#